data_AF-A0A4Q2LH53-F1
#
_entry.id   AF-A0A4Q2LH53-F1
#
_cell.length_a   1.000
_cell.length_b   1.000
_cell.length_c   1.000
_cell.angle_alpha   90.00
_cell.angle_beta   90.00
_cell.angle_gamma   90.00
#
_symmetry.space_group_name_H-M   'P 1'
#
loop_
_entity.id
_entity.type
_entity.pdbx_description
1 polymer ?
#
loop_
_entity_poly.entity_id
_entity_poly.type
_entity_poly.pdbx_seq_one_letter_code
_entity_poly.pdbx_strand_id
1 'polypeptide(L)'
;MSRLDEYPYELHANVLLLDGKIENWKVGSTKADVDFWPFKSYWKTNRLNIVEEECYQRFGMGDYKIETKTWTVNDSQEHADVFYVHSKEWFRQWKHADDYKLAKAY
;
A
#
# COMPACT_ATOMS: atom_id res chain seq x y z
N MET A 1 2.92 22.96 -8.06
CA MET A 1 4.19 22.53 -8.67
C MET A 1 4.10 21.01 -8.84
N SER A 2 3.89 20.53 -10.06
CA SER A 2 3.83 19.09 -10.37
C SER A 2 5.25 18.53 -10.49
N ARG A 3 5.62 17.69 -9.54
CA ARG A 3 6.93 17.02 -9.42
C ARG A 3 7.01 15.78 -10.34
N LEU A 4 6.49 15.86 -11.56
CA LEU A 4 6.19 14.66 -12.39
C LEU A 4 7.26 14.32 -13.45
N ASP A 5 8.20 15.21 -13.76
CA ASP A 5 9.18 14.98 -14.84
C ASP A 5 10.65 15.01 -14.36
N GLU A 6 10.91 14.98 -13.05
CA GLU A 6 12.27 14.86 -12.52
C GLU A 6 12.61 13.39 -12.30
N TYR A 7 13.35 12.82 -13.23
CA TYR A 7 13.96 11.49 -13.12
C TYR A 7 15.43 11.59 -12.70
N PRO A 8 15.99 10.57 -12.02
CA PRO A 8 15.31 9.36 -11.53
C PRO A 8 14.58 9.59 -10.20
N TYR A 9 13.57 8.75 -9.92
CA TYR A 9 12.92 8.71 -8.60
C TYR A 9 12.40 7.32 -8.25
N GLU A 10 11.96 7.16 -6.99
CA GLU A 10 11.45 5.90 -6.48
C GLU A 10 9.93 5.81 -6.58
N LEU A 11 9.45 4.66 -7.05
CA LEU A 11 8.07 4.23 -6.97
C LEU A 11 7.95 3.05 -6.00
N HIS A 12 6.94 3.09 -5.16
CA HIS A 12 6.64 2.08 -4.17
C HIS A 12 5.27 1.48 -4.46
N ALA A 13 5.22 0.16 -4.68
CA ALA A 13 4.00 -0.60 -4.56
C ALA A 13 3.87 -1.07 -3.12
N ASN A 14 2.75 -0.72 -2.50
CA ASN A 14 2.44 -1.03 -1.11
C ASN A 14 1.19 -1.91 -1.09
N VAL A 15 1.19 -2.97 -0.29
CA VAL A 15 0.03 -3.82 -0.06
C VAL A 15 -0.22 -3.96 1.44
N LEU A 16 -1.48 -3.77 1.82
CA LEU A 16 -1.99 -4.03 3.16
C LEU A 16 -2.62 -5.41 3.16
N LEU A 17 -2.07 -6.30 3.96
CA LEU A 17 -2.47 -7.70 4.07
C LEU A 17 -3.16 -7.96 5.41
N LEU A 18 -4.22 -8.76 5.37
CA LEU A 18 -4.84 -9.39 6.53
C LEU A 18 -5.06 -10.87 6.21
N ASP A 19 -4.63 -11.77 7.09
CA ASP A 19 -4.72 -13.22 6.89
C ASP A 19 -4.11 -13.68 5.54
N GLY A 20 -3.05 -12.99 5.09
CA GLY A 20 -2.38 -13.25 3.81
C GLY A 20 -3.16 -12.83 2.56
N LYS A 21 -4.27 -12.10 2.71
CA LYS A 21 -5.07 -11.55 1.61
C LYS A 21 -4.93 -10.03 1.52
N ILE A 22 -5.05 -9.49 0.31
CA ILE A 22 -5.03 -8.05 0.03
C ILE A 22 -6.32 -7.41 0.54
N GLU A 23 -6.19 -6.55 1.54
CA GLU A 23 -7.27 -5.66 2.00
C GLU A 23 -7.20 -4.32 1.25
N ASN A 24 -6.00 -3.81 0.99
CA ASN A 24 -5.79 -2.57 0.23
C ASN A 24 -4.42 -2.55 -0.44
N TRP A 25 -4.24 -1.72 -1.48
CA TRP A 25 -2.95 -1.52 -2.13
C TRP A 25 -2.85 -0.14 -2.76
N LYS A 26 -1.62 0.33 -2.97
CA LYS A 26 -1.34 1.56 -3.72
C LYS A 26 0.06 1.55 -4.32
N VAL A 27 0.16 2.10 -5.52
CA VAL A 27 1.43 2.43 -6.17
C VAL A 27 1.63 3.94 -6.18
N GLY A 28 2.82 4.42 -5.83
CA GLY A 28 3.17 5.84 -5.92
C GLY A 28 4.52 6.19 -5.31
N SER A 29 4.83 7.48 -5.25
CA SER A 29 6.11 8.00 -4.74
C SER A 29 6.25 8.00 -3.22
N THR A 30 5.32 7.37 -2.49
CA THR A 30 5.33 7.32 -1.02
C THR A 30 5.33 5.87 -0.58
N LYS A 31 6.34 5.51 0.22
CA LYS A 31 6.39 4.24 0.92
C LYS A 31 5.35 4.22 2.03
N ALA A 32 4.60 3.15 2.14
CA ALA A 32 3.64 2.99 3.22
C ALA A 32 4.39 2.87 4.55
N ASP A 33 3.92 3.63 5.53
CA ASP A 33 4.38 3.57 6.90
C ASP A 33 3.22 3.11 7.79
N VAL A 34 3.57 2.34 8.82
CA VAL A 34 2.67 1.85 9.87
C VAL A 34 1.98 2.97 10.63
N ASP A 35 2.41 4.22 10.51
CA ASP A 35 1.78 5.37 11.14
C ASP A 35 0.93 6.22 10.19
N PHE A 36 1.20 6.19 8.87
CA PHE A 36 0.67 7.21 7.95
C PHE A 36 -0.30 6.66 6.89
N TRP A 37 -0.27 5.36 6.58
CA TRP A 37 -0.89 4.87 5.35
C TRP A 37 -2.01 3.82 5.45
N PRO A 38 -1.99 2.83 6.36
CA PRO A 38 -3.00 1.78 6.32
C PRO A 38 -4.39 2.26 6.82
N PHE A 39 -4.50 3.47 7.40
CA PHE A 39 -5.65 3.82 8.25
C PHE A 39 -6.85 4.49 7.59
N LYS A 40 -6.79 4.88 6.31
CA LYS A 40 -7.94 5.57 5.66
C LYS A 40 -9.01 4.62 5.12
N SER A 41 -8.88 3.31 5.32
CA SER A 41 -9.78 2.31 4.74
C SER A 41 -10.05 1.12 5.68
N TYR A 42 -10.09 1.32 6.99
CA TYR A 42 -10.52 0.22 7.87
C TYR A 42 -12.02 0.02 7.83
N TRP A 43 -12.40 -1.21 7.50
CA TRP A 43 -13.72 -1.75 7.79
C TRP A 43 -13.68 -2.85 8.87
N LYS A 44 -12.51 -3.50 9.12
CA LYS A 44 -12.35 -4.54 10.16
C LYS A 44 -11.57 -4.02 11.37
N THR A 45 -12.12 -3.00 12.03
CA THR A 45 -11.50 -2.33 13.20
C THR A 45 -11.27 -3.26 14.38
N ASN A 46 -12.05 -4.35 14.49
CA ASN A 46 -11.88 -5.40 15.48
C ASN A 46 -10.60 -6.24 15.34
N ARG A 47 -9.87 -6.09 14.21
CA ARG A 47 -8.58 -6.76 13.95
C ARG A 47 -7.37 -5.84 14.20
N LEU A 48 -7.63 -4.61 14.66
CA LEU A 48 -6.60 -3.65 15.05
C LEU A 48 -6.28 -3.81 16.53
N ASN A 49 -5.05 -3.48 16.91
CA ASN A 49 -4.70 -3.32 18.32
C ASN A 49 -4.91 -1.87 18.74
N ILE A 50 -5.22 -1.67 20.02
CA ILE A 50 -5.20 -0.36 20.65
C ILE A 50 -3.78 -0.12 21.15
N VAL A 51 -3.19 0.99 20.74
CA VAL A 51 -1.91 1.49 21.24
C VAL A 51 -2.22 2.69 22.11
N GLU A 52 -1.89 2.59 23.40
CA GLU A 52 -2.05 3.69 24.34
C GLU A 52 -0.77 4.51 24.38
N GLU A 53 -0.89 5.81 24.11
CA GLU A 53 0.16 6.80 24.33
C GLU A 53 -0.29 7.74 25.45
N GLU A 54 0.67 8.42 26.09
CA GLU A 54 0.51 9.12 27.39
C GLU A 54 -0.73 10.04 27.49
N CYS A 55 -1.25 10.53 26.37
CA CYS A 55 -2.40 11.43 26.33
C CYS A 55 -3.45 11.09 25.26
N TYR A 56 -3.35 9.96 24.53
CA TYR A 56 -4.37 9.51 23.59
C TYR A 56 -4.24 8.02 23.21
N GLN A 57 -5.34 7.44 22.74
CA GLN A 57 -5.35 6.11 22.15
C GLN A 57 -5.28 6.22 20.62
N ARG A 58 -4.47 5.37 20.00
CA ARG A 58 -4.47 5.19 18.55
C ARG A 58 -4.68 3.72 18.19
N PHE A 59 -5.18 3.47 16.98
CA PHE A 59 -5.17 2.13 16.42
C PHE A 59 -3.78 1.84 15.86
N GLY A 60 -3.21 0.70 16.24
CA GLY A 60 -2.03 0.14 15.58
C GLY A 60 -2.41 -0.91 14.54
N MET A 61 -1.39 -1.56 13.98
CA MET A 61 -1.55 -2.53 12.91
C MET A 61 -2.31 -3.81 13.29
N GLY A 62 -2.35 -4.20 14.57
CA GLY A 62 -2.95 -5.47 14.99
C GLY A 62 -2.45 -6.65 14.16
N ASP A 63 -3.38 -7.36 13.51
CA ASP A 63 -3.08 -8.51 12.64
C ASP A 63 -2.65 -8.13 11.21
N TYR A 64 -2.75 -6.86 10.86
CA TYR A 64 -2.39 -6.40 9.53
C TYR A 64 -0.88 -6.42 9.32
N LYS A 65 -0.49 -6.56 8.05
CA LYS A 65 0.91 -6.44 7.61
C LYS A 65 0.99 -5.52 6.40
N ILE A 66 2.06 -4.73 6.34
CA ILE A 66 2.39 -3.95 5.14
C ILE A 66 3.58 -4.62 4.47
N GLU A 67 3.43 -4.92 3.18
CA GLU A 67 4.55 -5.28 2.33
C GLU A 67 4.78 -4.14 1.33
N THR A 68 6.05 -3.85 1.04
CA THR A 68 6.43 -2.80 0.08
C THR A 68 7.50 -3.30 -0.87
N LYS A 69 7.29 -3.06 -2.16
CA LYS A 69 8.30 -3.21 -3.20
C LYS A 69 8.62 -1.85 -3.82
N THR A 70 9.91 -1.55 -3.93
CA THR A 70 10.43 -0.29 -4.48
C THR A 70 11.11 -0.53 -5.82
N TRP A 71 10.89 0.38 -6.77
CA TRP A 71 11.64 0.48 -8.02
C TRP A 71 12.18 1.89 -8.18
N THR A 72 13.40 2.03 -8.67
CA THR A 72 13.91 3.30 -9.19
C THR A 72 13.55 3.37 -10.67
N VAL A 73 12.93 4.47 -11.09
CA VAL A 73 12.57 4.72 -12.48
C VAL A 73 13.37 5.91 -13.02
N ASN A 74 13.87 5.77 -14.23
CA ASN A 74 14.77 6.71 -14.90
C ASN A 74 14.09 7.50 -16.02
N ASP A 75 12.89 7.07 -16.44
CA ASP A 75 12.09 7.77 -17.43
C ASP A 75 10.58 7.45 -17.29
N SER A 76 9.78 8.08 -18.14
CA SER A 76 8.31 7.93 -18.16
C SER A 76 7.84 6.55 -18.59
N GLN A 77 8.62 5.82 -19.38
CA GLN A 77 8.30 4.46 -19.78
C GLN A 77 8.49 3.52 -18.59
N GLU A 78 9.62 3.61 -17.89
CA GLU A 78 9.87 2.81 -16.68
C GLU A 78 8.82 3.09 -15.58
N HIS A 79 8.39 4.35 -15.43
CA HIS A 79 7.26 4.67 -14.56
C HIS A 79 5.99 3.92 -14.97
N ALA A 80 5.63 4.01 -16.25
CA ALA A 80 4.42 3.37 -16.77
C ALA A 80 4.50 1.84 -16.59
N ASP A 81 5.66 1.23 -16.82
CA ASP A 81 5.88 -0.20 -16.67
C ASP A 81 5.71 -0.64 -15.21
N VAL A 82 6.21 0.15 -14.25
CA VAL A 82 5.96 -0.12 -12.82
C VAL A 82 4.46 -0.08 -12.51
N PHE A 83 3.74 0.92 -13.00
CA PHE A 83 2.32 1.11 -12.68
C PHE A 83 1.41 0.08 -13.38
N TYR A 84 1.68 -0.24 -14.65
CA TYR A 84 0.81 -1.07 -15.48
C TYR A 84 1.20 -2.54 -15.50
N VAL A 85 2.46 -2.88 -15.22
CA VAL A 85 2.98 -4.25 -15.34
C VAL A 85 3.55 -4.73 -14.01
N HIS A 86 4.67 -4.18 -13.55
CA HIS A 86 5.45 -4.80 -12.47
C HIS A 86 4.73 -4.81 -11.12
N SER A 87 4.02 -3.74 -10.78
CA SER A 87 3.24 -3.70 -9.55
C SER A 87 2.09 -4.71 -9.57
N LYS A 88 1.38 -4.84 -10.70
CA LYS A 88 0.29 -5.81 -10.85
C LYS A 88 0.79 -7.24 -10.76
N GLU A 89 1.89 -7.56 -11.42
CA GLU A 89 2.53 -8.89 -11.32
C GLU A 89 2.95 -9.20 -9.89
N TRP A 90 3.44 -8.21 -9.15
CA TRP A 90 3.79 -8.37 -7.75
C TRP A 90 2.55 -8.59 -6.87
N PHE A 91 1.47 -7.81 -7.05
CA PHE A 91 0.23 -7.98 -6.28
C PHE A 91 -0.44 -9.35 -6.49
N ARG A 92 -0.26 -9.99 -7.66
CA ARG A 92 -0.80 -11.33 -7.95
C ARG A 92 -0.27 -12.44 -7.05
N GLN A 93 0.74 -12.18 -6.23
CA GLN A 93 1.24 -13.13 -5.23
C GLN A 93 0.23 -13.38 -4.09
N TRP A 94 -0.75 -12.49 -3.92
CA TRP A 94 -1.77 -12.59 -2.90
C TRP A 94 -3.17 -12.65 -3.50
N LYS A 95 -4.08 -13.33 -2.80
CA LYS A 95 -5.51 -13.28 -3.11
C LYS A 95 -6.09 -11.99 -2.55
N HIS A 96 -7.13 -11.45 -3.18
CA HIS A 96 -7.91 -10.37 -2.59
C HIS A 96 -8.73 -10.87 -1.39
N ALA A 97 -9.01 -9.99 -0.42
CA ALA A 97 -9.99 -10.25 0.62
C ALA A 97 -11.36 -10.56 0.00
N ASP A 98 -12.16 -11.40 0.65
CA ASP A 98 -13.43 -11.86 0.08
C ASP A 98 -14.45 -10.72 -0.07
N ASP A 99 -14.30 -9.68 0.75
CA ASP A 99 -15.06 -8.43 0.76
C ASP A 99 -14.32 -7.27 0.10
N TYR A 100 -13.30 -7.54 -0.70
CA TYR A 100 -12.51 -6.52 -1.38
C TYR A 100 -13.39 -5.70 -2.35
N LYS A 101 -13.52 -4.39 -2.08
CA LYS A 101 -14.35 -3.45 -2.85
C LYS A 101 -13.50 -2.33 -3.44
N LEU A 102 -12.73 -2.62 -4.49
CA LEU A 102 -12.06 -1.59 -5.28
C LEU A 102 -12.25 -1.85 -6.78
N ALA A 103 -12.45 -0.74 -7.51
CA ALA A 103 -13.01 -0.73 -8.87
C ALA A 103 -12.10 -1.26 -9.98
N LYS A 104 -10.84 -1.58 -9.70
CA LYS A 104 -9.92 -2.14 -10.69
C LYS A 104 -9.01 -3.14 -9.99
N ALA A 105 -9.38 -4.42 -10.06
CA ALA A 105 -8.60 -5.49 -9.47
C ALA A 105 -7.22 -5.65 -10.14
N TYR A 106 -7.01 -5.12 -11.35
CA TYR A 106 -5.71 -5.09 -12.02
C TYR A 106 -5.56 -3.87 -12.93
#